data_AF-A0A2X0JYW5-F1
#
_entry.id   AF-A0A2X0JYW5-F1
#
_cell.length_a   1.000
_cell.length_b   1.000
_cell.length_c   1.000
_cell.angle_alpha   90.00
_cell.angle_beta   90.00
_cell.angle_gamma   90.00
#
_symmetry.space_group_name_H-M   'P 1'
#
loop_
_entity.id
_entity.type
_entity.pdbx_description
1 polymer ?
#
loop_
_entity_poly.entity_id
_entity_poly.type
_entity_poly.pdbx_seq_one_letter_code
_entity_poly.pdbx_strand_id
1 'polypeptide(L)'
;MTRAQATRLVALCLGLLTLAWLFTPPMATPPLYDGLGFPDEPYRYVVAPPGTQRTQPPSVGEDDGLVFKGVGPQVLLPVSDENGPQVQAGIPASQLSVPAGTTQLVAKATPLALQGTTPTDGTAWGNVYRLTVTGDHGPVTATGRPTGDSVVSLRAPSAAQPAPVMEYRPAGGGPWRDLHTIRVGNDIYQAPLPGLGDYVLVRLAPGARRGGAQTGASHAAEGHSGRGSALLSWVLGGAFALLCAAILAVRVRRTRSGEAGR
;
A
#
# COMPACT_ATOMS: atom_id res chain seq x y z
N MET A 1 4.68 35.94 48.38
CA MET A 1 5.44 36.55 47.26
C MET A 1 4.84 37.90 46.92
N THR A 2 5.64 38.96 46.87
CA THR A 2 5.16 40.28 46.44
C THR A 2 4.94 40.29 44.91
N ARG A 3 4.06 41.16 44.39
CA ARG A 3 3.80 41.29 42.94
C ARG A 3 5.09 41.54 42.13
N ALA A 4 6.09 42.17 42.74
CA ALA A 4 7.41 42.38 42.15
C ALA A 4 8.20 41.07 41.98
N GLN A 5 8.12 40.15 42.93
CA GLN A 5 8.78 38.83 42.85
C GLN A 5 8.16 37.95 41.76
N ALA A 6 6.83 37.96 41.63
CA ALA A 6 6.15 37.21 40.56
C ALA A 6 6.52 37.73 39.16
N THR A 7 6.65 39.05 39.01
CA THR A 7 7.02 39.67 37.72
C THR A 7 8.46 39.35 37.32
N ARG A 8 9.38 39.32 38.29
CA ARG A 8 10.78 38.91 38.07
C ARG A 8 10.90 37.45 37.69
N LEU A 9 10.12 36.57 38.34
CA LEU A 9 10.12 35.14 38.02
C LEU A 9 9.64 34.86 36.59
N VAL A 10 8.53 35.50 36.18
CA VAL A 10 8.00 35.36 34.82
C VAL A 10 8.98 35.88 33.77
N ALA A 11 9.63 37.02 34.02
CA ALA A 11 10.65 37.55 33.13
C ALA A 11 11.86 36.61 33.01
N LEU A 12 12.30 36.01 34.12
CA LEU A 12 13.37 35.00 34.12
C LEU A 12 12.97 33.76 33.32
N CYS A 13 11.78 33.21 33.54
CA CYS A 13 11.30 32.03 32.81
C CYS A 13 11.18 32.28 31.31
N LEU A 14 10.67 33.44 30.90
CA LEU A 14 10.60 33.81 29.48
C LEU A 14 11.99 34.00 28.88
N GLY A 15 12.91 34.65 29.61
CA GLY A 15 14.30 34.80 29.20
C GLY A 15 14.97 33.44 28.99
N LEU A 16 14.82 32.52 29.95
CA LEU A 16 15.35 31.16 29.85
C LEU A 16 14.73 30.37 28.69
N LEU A 17 13.43 30.54 28.42
CA LEU A 17 12.77 29.89 27.28
C LEU A 17 13.32 30.40 25.94
N THR A 18 13.53 31.72 25.82
CA THR A 18 14.13 32.32 24.62
C THR A 18 15.58 31.91 24.42
N LEU A 19 16.35 31.80 25.51
CA LEU A 19 17.71 31.28 25.51
C LEU A 19 17.73 29.81 25.08
N ALA A 20 16.85 28.98 25.65
CA ALA A 20 16.74 27.57 25.27
C ALA A 20 16.46 27.44 23.76
N TRP A 21 15.57 28.26 23.21
CA TRP A 21 15.23 28.25 21.78
C TRP A 21 16.38 28.72 20.88
N LEU A 22 17.10 29.79 21.26
CA LEU A 22 18.26 30.28 20.50
C LEU A 22 19.44 29.31 20.49
N PHE A 23 19.62 28.59 21.59
CA PHE A 23 20.72 27.63 21.78
C PHE A 23 20.31 26.19 21.52
N THR A 24 19.06 25.94 21.11
CA THR A 24 18.73 24.62 20.56
C THR A 24 19.44 24.54 19.22
N PRO A 25 20.41 23.62 19.04
CA PRO A 25 21.02 23.45 17.73
C PRO A 25 19.89 23.20 16.72
N PRO A 26 19.94 23.78 15.50
CA PRO A 26 18.97 23.45 14.48
C PRO A 26 19.00 21.94 14.37
N MET A 27 17.92 21.28 14.82
CA MET A 27 17.81 19.84 14.68
C MET A 27 18.04 19.61 13.21
N ALA A 28 19.11 18.89 12.87
CA ALA A 28 19.43 18.55 11.50
C ALA A 28 18.11 18.09 10.90
N THR A 29 17.58 18.87 9.94
CA THR A 29 16.38 18.48 9.21
C THR A 29 16.61 17.04 8.86
N PRO A 30 15.77 16.08 9.33
CA PRO A 30 15.97 14.69 8.98
C PRO A 30 16.16 14.67 7.47
N PRO A 31 17.20 13.98 6.96
CA PRO A 31 17.57 14.07 5.56
C PRO A 31 16.29 13.98 4.74
N LEU A 32 16.02 15.02 3.95
CA LEU A 32 14.90 15.00 3.03
C LEU A 32 15.27 13.92 2.03
N TYR A 33 14.80 12.69 2.28
CA TYR A 33 14.80 11.65 1.29
C TYR A 33 13.91 12.19 0.20
N ASP A 34 14.53 12.80 -0.81
CA ASP A 34 13.88 13.11 -2.06
C ASP A 34 13.29 11.78 -2.52
N GLY A 35 11.96 11.65 -2.40
CA GLY A 35 11.22 10.42 -2.63
C GLY A 35 11.23 9.98 -4.10
N LEU A 36 12.28 10.34 -4.85
CA LEU A 36 12.76 9.66 -6.02
C LEU A 36 13.12 8.23 -5.62
N GLY A 37 12.09 7.41 -5.43
CA GLY A 37 12.22 5.97 -5.45
C GLY A 37 13.03 5.60 -6.68
N PHE A 38 13.95 4.65 -6.51
CA PHE A 38 14.67 4.09 -7.65
C PHE A 38 13.64 3.70 -8.70
N PRO A 39 13.79 4.16 -9.96
CA PRO A 39 12.80 3.86 -10.99
C PRO A 39 12.61 2.35 -11.05
N ASP A 40 11.35 1.93 -11.16
CA ASP A 40 11.03 0.53 -11.34
C ASP A 40 11.83 -0.04 -12.52
N GLU A 41 12.31 -1.27 -12.36
CA GLU A 41 12.98 -1.95 -13.45
C GLU A 41 12.04 -2.13 -14.66
N PRO A 42 12.60 -2.19 -15.88
CA PRO A 42 11.83 -2.57 -17.06
C PRO A 42 11.17 -3.93 -16.88
N TYR A 43 9.96 -4.08 -17.42
CA TYR A 43 9.21 -5.33 -17.37
C TYR A 43 9.99 -6.48 -18.01
N ARG A 44 10.12 -7.61 -17.30
CA ARG A 44 10.90 -8.77 -17.73
C ARG A 44 10.00 -9.85 -18.31
N TYR A 45 10.13 -10.16 -19.59
CA TYR A 45 9.29 -11.19 -20.23
C TYR A 45 9.92 -12.59 -20.18
N VAL A 46 9.08 -13.61 -19.98
CA VAL A 46 9.45 -15.01 -20.28
C VAL A 46 9.64 -15.18 -21.79
N VAL A 47 8.69 -14.66 -22.57
CA VAL A 47 8.76 -14.59 -24.03
C VAL A 47 8.41 -13.17 -24.45
N ALA A 48 9.42 -12.42 -24.88
CA ALA A 48 9.30 -11.02 -25.25
C ALA A 48 8.52 -10.87 -26.57
N PRO A 49 7.46 -10.03 -26.64
CA PRO A 49 6.78 -9.71 -27.88
C PRO A 49 7.75 -9.06 -28.89
N PRO A 50 7.52 -9.22 -30.21
CA PRO A 50 8.32 -8.54 -31.23
C PRO A 50 8.38 -7.03 -30.99
N GLY A 51 9.58 -6.44 -31.12
CA GLY A 51 9.79 -5.01 -30.94
C GLY A 51 9.90 -4.53 -29.49
N THR A 52 9.81 -5.42 -28.50
CA THR A 52 10.12 -5.09 -27.10
C THR A 52 11.62 -5.15 -26.83
N GLN A 53 12.09 -4.33 -25.89
CA GLN A 53 13.48 -4.38 -25.43
C GLN A 53 13.75 -5.73 -24.75
N ARG A 54 14.89 -6.35 -25.08
CA ARG A 54 15.34 -7.55 -24.38
C ARG A 54 15.81 -7.18 -22.97
N THR A 55 15.21 -7.81 -21.97
CA THR A 55 15.54 -7.64 -20.55
C THR A 55 16.17 -8.93 -19.99
N GLN A 56 16.55 -8.91 -18.71
CA GLN A 56 16.80 -10.14 -17.97
C GLN A 56 15.51 -11.01 -17.90
N PRO A 57 15.62 -12.32 -17.62
CA PRO A 57 14.46 -13.15 -17.32
C PRO A 57 13.71 -12.67 -16.07
N PRO A 58 12.37 -12.84 -16.00
CA PRO A 58 11.63 -12.57 -14.78
C PRO A 58 12.03 -13.53 -13.67
N SER A 59 12.08 -13.01 -12.45
CA SER A 59 12.34 -13.78 -11.23
C SER A 59 11.09 -14.57 -10.80
N VAL A 60 11.32 -15.62 -10.01
CA VAL A 60 10.26 -16.37 -9.34
C VAL A 60 10.01 -15.69 -8.01
N GLY A 61 8.75 -15.38 -7.70
CA GLY A 61 8.41 -14.98 -6.33
C GLY A 61 8.34 -16.19 -5.42
N GLU A 62 8.93 -16.12 -4.24
CA GLU A 62 8.99 -17.24 -3.29
C GLU A 62 8.82 -16.75 -1.85
N ASP A 63 8.12 -17.52 -1.04
CA ASP A 63 7.99 -17.28 0.40
C ASP A 63 7.86 -18.61 1.16
N ASP A 64 8.53 -18.69 2.30
CA ASP A 64 8.57 -19.87 3.16
C ASP A 64 7.76 -19.62 4.43
N GLY A 65 6.85 -20.55 4.74
CA GLY A 65 6.00 -20.48 5.92
C GLY A 65 6.20 -21.68 6.84
N LEU A 66 6.22 -21.43 8.14
CA LEU A 66 6.24 -22.48 9.15
C LEU A 66 4.81 -22.85 9.57
N VAL A 67 4.57 -24.14 9.75
CA VAL A 67 3.34 -24.68 10.32
C VAL A 67 3.64 -25.19 11.72
N PHE A 68 3.00 -24.62 12.73
CA PHE A 68 3.20 -25.00 14.13
C PHE A 68 1.90 -25.53 14.73
N LYS A 69 1.93 -26.78 15.22
CA LYS A 69 0.76 -27.47 15.81
C LYS A 69 -0.48 -27.46 14.90
N GLY A 70 -0.27 -27.61 13.58
CA GLY A 70 -1.34 -27.59 12.58
C GLY A 70 -1.86 -26.19 12.23
N VAL A 71 -1.27 -25.13 12.79
CA VAL A 71 -1.56 -23.74 12.43
C VAL A 71 -0.48 -23.25 11.47
N GLY A 72 -0.86 -22.94 10.23
CA GLY A 72 0.05 -22.37 9.23
C GLY A 72 0.40 -20.90 9.50
N PRO A 73 1.25 -20.29 8.65
CA PRO A 73 1.53 -18.85 8.71
C PRO A 73 0.24 -18.05 8.51
N GLN A 74 0.15 -16.82 9.02
CA GLN A 74 -1.05 -16.01 8.79
C GLN A 74 -1.29 -15.77 7.29
N VAL A 75 -0.22 -15.50 6.56
CA VAL A 75 -0.21 -15.27 5.12
C VAL A 75 1.14 -15.71 4.54
N LEU A 76 1.12 -16.34 3.38
CA LEU A 76 2.28 -16.52 2.51
C LEU A 76 2.28 -15.40 1.46
N LEU A 77 3.45 -14.83 1.21
CA LEU A 77 3.63 -13.64 0.39
C LEU A 77 4.72 -13.84 -0.67
N PRO A 78 4.53 -14.74 -1.67
CA PRO A 78 5.48 -14.83 -2.78
C PRO A 78 5.50 -13.51 -3.57
N VAL A 79 6.65 -12.85 -3.60
CA VAL A 79 6.91 -11.58 -4.31
C VAL A 79 8.11 -11.76 -5.21
N SER A 80 8.03 -11.30 -6.46
CA SER A 80 9.17 -11.36 -7.37
C SER A 80 10.23 -10.29 -7.05
N ASP A 81 11.50 -10.59 -7.35
CA ASP A 81 12.69 -9.86 -6.87
C ASP A 81 13.01 -8.58 -7.66
N GLU A 82 12.27 -8.25 -8.70
CA GLU A 82 12.51 -7.00 -9.45
C GLU A 82 12.26 -5.78 -8.56
N ASN A 83 13.06 -4.71 -8.71
CA ASN A 83 12.67 -3.42 -8.15
C ASN A 83 11.40 -2.92 -8.87
N GLY A 84 10.28 -2.89 -8.14
CA GLY A 84 8.94 -2.87 -8.72
C GLY A 84 8.48 -4.28 -9.13
N PRO A 85 8.06 -5.12 -8.17
CA PRO A 85 7.72 -6.52 -8.41
C PRO A 85 6.69 -6.69 -9.52
N GLN A 86 6.89 -7.70 -10.37
CA GLN A 86 5.94 -8.02 -11.42
C GLN A 86 4.77 -8.88 -10.94
N VAL A 87 4.97 -9.62 -9.85
CA VAL A 87 3.93 -10.38 -9.16
C VAL A 87 4.11 -10.28 -7.65
N GLN A 88 2.98 -10.17 -6.95
CA GLN A 88 2.86 -10.35 -5.52
C GLN A 88 1.53 -11.03 -5.24
N ALA A 89 1.50 -12.02 -4.34
CA ALA A 89 0.26 -12.63 -3.91
C ALA A 89 0.20 -12.74 -2.39
N GLY A 90 -0.93 -12.39 -1.79
CA GLY A 90 -1.24 -12.69 -0.40
C GLY A 90 -2.08 -13.97 -0.34
N ILE A 91 -1.54 -15.02 0.26
CA ILE A 91 -2.18 -16.33 0.38
C ILE A 91 -2.38 -16.67 1.87
N PRO A 92 -3.53 -16.31 2.46
CA PRO A 92 -3.82 -16.65 3.85
C PRO A 92 -3.87 -18.16 4.07
N ALA A 93 -3.33 -18.67 5.19
CA ALA A 93 -3.36 -20.11 5.45
C ALA A 93 -4.78 -20.67 5.61
N SER A 94 -5.76 -19.84 5.97
CA SER A 94 -7.18 -20.23 6.02
C SER A 94 -7.75 -20.66 4.65
N GLN A 95 -7.05 -20.34 3.57
CA GLN A 95 -7.39 -20.74 2.21
C GLN A 95 -6.72 -22.02 1.75
N LEU A 96 -5.89 -22.62 2.58
CA LEU A 96 -5.08 -23.76 2.23
C LEU A 96 -5.59 -24.99 2.99
N SER A 97 -5.79 -26.08 2.26
CA SER A 97 -5.90 -27.41 2.85
C SER A 97 -4.51 -28.01 2.89
N VAL A 98 -3.92 -27.96 4.07
CA VAL A 98 -2.54 -28.39 4.35
C VAL A 98 -2.56 -29.86 4.78
N PRO A 99 -1.72 -30.74 4.19
CA PRO A 99 -1.62 -32.13 4.61
C PRO A 99 -1.27 -32.28 6.10
N ALA A 100 -1.83 -33.29 6.75
CA ALA A 100 -1.52 -33.56 8.16
C ALA A 100 -0.02 -33.86 8.34
N GLY A 101 0.57 -33.30 9.39
CA GLY A 101 2.00 -33.45 9.68
C GLY A 101 2.91 -32.44 8.98
N THR A 102 2.39 -31.64 8.03
CA THR A 102 3.16 -30.57 7.37
C THR A 102 3.75 -29.62 8.41
N THR A 103 5.05 -29.36 8.32
CA THR A 103 5.76 -28.39 9.18
C THR A 103 6.29 -27.18 8.42
N GLN A 104 6.43 -27.32 7.10
CA GLN A 104 6.93 -26.27 6.22
C GLN A 104 6.04 -26.15 4.99
N LEU A 105 5.79 -24.90 4.59
CA LEU A 105 5.11 -24.52 3.36
C LEU A 105 6.05 -23.66 2.52
N VAL A 106 5.98 -23.84 1.21
CA VAL A 106 6.68 -23.02 0.23
C VAL A 106 5.65 -22.53 -0.78
N ALA A 107 5.44 -21.22 -0.83
CA ALA A 107 4.63 -20.58 -1.86
C ALA A 107 5.52 -20.08 -2.99
N LYS A 108 5.11 -20.28 -4.24
CA LYS A 108 5.81 -19.76 -5.42
C LYS A 108 4.86 -19.08 -6.38
N ALA A 109 5.36 -18.01 -6.99
CA ALA A 109 4.77 -17.31 -8.13
C ALA A 109 5.73 -17.43 -9.33
N THR A 110 5.57 -18.49 -10.10
CA THR A 110 6.47 -18.81 -11.22
C THR A 110 6.02 -18.12 -12.50
N PRO A 111 6.87 -17.32 -13.17
CA PRO A 111 6.54 -16.74 -14.46
C PRO A 111 6.58 -17.82 -15.55
N LEU A 112 5.57 -17.85 -16.40
CA LEU A 112 5.39 -18.80 -17.50
C LEU A 112 5.07 -18.06 -18.80
N ALA A 113 5.45 -18.68 -19.92
CA ALA A 113 4.88 -18.33 -21.20
C ALA A 113 3.40 -18.73 -21.24
N LEU A 114 2.59 -18.02 -22.02
CA LEU A 114 1.22 -18.45 -22.26
C LEU A 114 1.24 -19.81 -22.98
N GLN A 115 0.63 -20.82 -22.35
CA GLN A 115 0.52 -22.18 -22.87
C GLN A 115 -0.95 -22.63 -22.86
N GLY A 116 -1.32 -23.42 -23.87
CA GLY A 116 -2.66 -23.99 -24.00
C GLY A 116 -3.69 -22.95 -24.46
N THR A 117 -4.92 -23.08 -23.95
CA THR A 117 -6.04 -22.18 -24.28
C THR A 117 -5.70 -20.74 -23.95
N THR A 118 -5.89 -19.84 -24.90
CA THR A 118 -5.72 -18.40 -24.71
C THR A 118 -6.98 -17.79 -24.08
N PRO A 119 -6.88 -16.61 -23.43
CA PRO A 119 -8.03 -15.76 -23.16
C PRO A 119 -8.92 -15.61 -24.40
N THR A 120 -10.24 -15.62 -24.24
CA THR A 120 -11.18 -15.65 -25.38
C THR A 120 -11.58 -14.28 -25.88
N ASP A 121 -11.43 -13.24 -25.07
CA ASP A 121 -11.92 -11.88 -25.29
C ASP A 121 -10.78 -10.86 -25.43
N GLY A 122 -9.53 -11.31 -25.49
CA GLY A 122 -8.37 -10.45 -25.60
C GLY A 122 -7.05 -11.18 -25.77
N THR A 123 -5.97 -10.41 -25.63
CA THR A 123 -4.59 -10.89 -25.73
C THR A 123 -3.91 -10.76 -24.39
N ALA A 124 -3.21 -11.81 -23.96
CA ALA A 124 -2.35 -11.76 -22.78
C ALA A 124 -1.34 -10.62 -22.89
N TRP A 125 -1.17 -9.89 -21.81
CA TRP A 125 -0.36 -8.69 -21.72
C TRP A 125 0.60 -8.79 -20.53
N GLY A 126 1.81 -9.26 -20.82
CA GLY A 126 2.80 -9.63 -19.82
C GLY A 126 2.97 -11.15 -19.71
N ASN A 127 3.51 -11.60 -18.59
CA ASN A 127 3.70 -13.03 -18.29
C ASN A 127 2.43 -13.64 -17.69
N VAL A 128 2.32 -14.96 -17.82
CA VAL A 128 1.43 -15.75 -16.96
C VAL A 128 2.19 -16.02 -15.67
N TYR A 129 1.56 -15.89 -14.51
CA TYR A 129 2.13 -16.30 -13.23
C TYR A 129 1.37 -17.48 -12.66
N ARG A 130 2.07 -18.58 -12.43
CA ARG A 130 1.53 -19.75 -11.74
C ARG A 130 1.80 -19.66 -10.25
N LEU A 131 0.72 -19.58 -9.47
CA LEU A 131 0.76 -19.66 -8.02
C LEU A 131 0.62 -21.11 -7.57
N THR A 132 1.61 -21.59 -6.82
CA THR A 132 1.60 -22.92 -6.17
C THR A 132 1.97 -22.81 -4.71
N VAL A 133 1.45 -23.73 -3.90
CA VAL A 133 1.93 -23.96 -2.54
C VAL A 133 2.24 -25.45 -2.39
N THR A 134 3.40 -25.76 -1.85
CA THR A 134 3.82 -27.13 -1.52
C THR A 134 4.20 -27.22 -0.06
N GLY A 135 3.89 -28.34 0.59
CA GLY A 135 4.40 -28.68 1.91
C GLY A 135 5.49 -29.74 1.84
N ASP A 136 6.26 -29.87 2.92
CA ASP A 136 7.21 -30.97 3.15
C ASP A 136 6.54 -32.36 3.08
N HIS A 137 5.23 -32.43 3.31
CA HIS A 137 4.41 -33.65 3.23
C HIS A 137 3.53 -33.77 1.97
N GLY A 138 3.76 -32.93 0.95
CA GLY A 138 3.09 -33.05 -0.35
C GLY A 138 2.41 -31.77 -0.85
N PRO A 139 1.65 -31.85 -1.95
CA PRO A 139 0.99 -30.68 -2.53
C PRO A 139 -0.08 -30.11 -1.60
N VAL A 140 -0.18 -28.78 -1.57
CA VAL A 140 -1.21 -28.06 -0.83
C VAL A 140 -2.28 -27.62 -1.83
N THR A 141 -3.55 -27.69 -1.41
CA THR A 141 -4.67 -27.30 -2.27
C THR A 141 -5.37 -26.07 -1.72
N ALA A 142 -5.94 -25.26 -2.62
CA ALA A 142 -6.81 -24.16 -2.20
C ALA A 142 -8.18 -24.70 -1.76
N THR A 143 -8.74 -24.14 -0.68
CA THR A 143 -10.09 -24.47 -0.20
C THR A 143 -11.20 -23.85 -1.06
N GLY A 144 -10.85 -22.97 -2.00
CA GLY A 144 -11.78 -22.26 -2.88
C GLY A 144 -12.59 -21.16 -2.20
N ARG A 145 -12.16 -20.71 -1.01
CA ARG A 145 -12.84 -19.67 -0.22
C ARG A 145 -11.98 -18.40 -0.12
N PRO A 146 -12.11 -17.44 -1.06
CA PRO A 146 -11.45 -16.14 -0.97
C PRO A 146 -11.76 -15.43 0.37
N THR A 147 -10.74 -14.90 1.04
CA THR A 147 -10.88 -13.99 2.21
C THR A 147 -10.51 -12.57 1.78
N GLY A 148 -10.77 -11.56 2.61
CA GLY A 148 -10.46 -10.16 2.29
C GLY A 148 -8.96 -9.93 2.00
N ASP A 149 -8.08 -10.68 2.65
CA ASP A 149 -6.63 -10.56 2.51
C ASP A 149 -6.06 -11.42 1.36
N SER A 150 -6.93 -12.14 0.64
CA SER A 150 -6.55 -13.02 -0.45
C SER A 150 -6.55 -12.28 -1.77
N VAL A 151 -5.38 -11.79 -2.14
CA VAL A 151 -5.21 -10.91 -3.30
C VAL A 151 -4.00 -11.33 -4.12
N VAL A 152 -4.07 -11.07 -5.41
CA VAL A 152 -2.94 -11.16 -6.33
C VAL A 152 -2.80 -9.82 -7.04
N SER A 153 -1.57 -9.34 -7.09
CA SER A 153 -1.17 -8.11 -7.76
C SER A 153 -0.22 -8.47 -8.88
N LEU A 154 -0.55 -8.02 -10.09
CA LEU A 154 0.28 -8.16 -11.28
C LEU A 154 0.66 -6.78 -11.80
N ARG A 155 1.93 -6.61 -12.14
CA ARG A 155 2.40 -5.45 -12.88
C ARG A 155 2.17 -5.66 -14.37
N ALA A 156 1.70 -4.62 -15.05
CA ALA A 156 1.60 -4.58 -16.49
C ALA A 156 2.90 -4.08 -17.12
N PRO A 157 3.21 -4.48 -18.36
CA PRO A 157 4.38 -3.95 -19.07
C PRO A 157 4.37 -2.43 -19.32
N SER A 158 3.21 -1.77 -19.26
CA SER A 158 3.11 -0.31 -19.29
C SER A 158 1.81 0.19 -18.64
N ALA A 159 1.67 1.50 -18.47
CA ALA A 159 0.46 2.13 -17.93
C ALA A 159 -0.62 2.43 -19.00
N ALA A 160 -0.45 1.95 -20.24
CA ALA A 160 -1.30 2.34 -21.37
C ALA A 160 -2.77 1.96 -21.18
N GLN A 161 -3.65 2.81 -21.72
CA GLN A 161 -5.11 2.62 -21.72
C GLN A 161 -5.58 1.96 -23.03
N PRO A 162 -6.69 1.20 -23.02
CA PRO A 162 -7.51 0.87 -21.85
C PRO A 162 -6.81 -0.08 -20.87
N ALA A 163 -7.18 0.01 -19.58
CA ALA A 163 -6.68 -0.86 -18.55
C ALA A 163 -7.00 -2.35 -18.85
N PRO A 164 -6.06 -3.27 -18.55
CA PRO A 164 -6.28 -4.70 -18.69
C PRO A 164 -7.24 -5.20 -17.61
N VAL A 165 -7.66 -6.46 -17.73
CA VAL A 165 -8.13 -7.24 -16.57
C VAL A 165 -7.17 -8.33 -16.26
N MET A 166 -7.23 -8.78 -15.02
CA MET A 166 -6.71 -10.06 -14.63
C MET A 166 -7.71 -11.17 -14.95
N GLU A 167 -7.20 -12.25 -15.52
CA GLU A 167 -7.90 -13.52 -15.68
C GLU A 167 -7.18 -14.61 -14.90
N TYR A 168 -7.95 -15.62 -14.50
CA TYR A 168 -7.45 -16.80 -13.78
C TYR A 168 -7.89 -18.09 -14.46
N ARG A 169 -7.08 -19.14 -14.30
CA ARG A 169 -7.53 -20.53 -14.47
C ARG A 169 -6.87 -21.46 -13.45
N PRO A 170 -7.52 -22.57 -13.06
CA PRO A 170 -6.89 -23.57 -12.20
C PRO A 170 -5.63 -24.20 -12.80
N ALA A 171 -4.73 -24.67 -11.93
CA ALA A 171 -3.57 -25.45 -12.35
C ALA A 171 -4.04 -26.78 -13.01
N GLY A 172 -3.43 -27.16 -14.14
CA GLY A 172 -3.82 -28.34 -14.92
C GLY A 172 -4.69 -28.05 -16.14
N GLY A 173 -5.08 -26.78 -16.34
CA GLY A 173 -5.87 -26.33 -17.48
C GLY A 173 -7.33 -26.07 -17.13
N GLY A 174 -8.04 -25.45 -18.07
CA GLY A 174 -9.41 -24.99 -17.87
C GLY A 174 -9.65 -23.67 -18.61
N PRO A 175 -10.91 -23.22 -18.71
CA PRO A 175 -11.22 -21.92 -19.28
C PRO A 175 -10.68 -20.82 -18.39
N TRP A 176 -10.21 -19.75 -19.01
CA TRP A 176 -9.93 -18.51 -18.31
C TRP A 176 -11.22 -17.88 -17.81
N ARG A 177 -11.15 -17.27 -16.63
CA ARG A 177 -12.25 -16.49 -16.06
C ARG A 177 -11.78 -15.11 -15.66
N ASP A 178 -12.59 -14.12 -16.00
CA ASP A 178 -12.41 -12.74 -15.56
C ASP A 178 -12.38 -12.66 -14.03
N LEU A 179 -11.44 -11.88 -13.52
CA LEU A 179 -11.44 -11.44 -12.14
C LEU A 179 -11.83 -9.97 -12.06
N HIS A 180 -12.50 -9.62 -10.96
CA HIS A 180 -12.71 -8.22 -10.62
C HIS A 180 -11.34 -7.56 -10.38
N THR A 181 -10.93 -6.71 -11.32
CA THR A 181 -9.59 -6.14 -11.35
C THR A 181 -9.66 -4.65 -11.05
N ILE A 182 -8.89 -4.21 -10.06
CA ILE A 182 -8.71 -2.80 -9.72
C ILE A 182 -7.27 -2.38 -9.99
N ARG A 183 -7.07 -1.10 -10.27
CA ARG A 183 -5.73 -0.52 -10.43
C ARG A 183 -5.28 0.07 -9.09
N VAL A 184 -4.14 -0.38 -8.58
CA VAL A 184 -3.59 0.03 -7.27
C VAL A 184 -2.26 0.77 -7.39
N GLY A 185 -1.70 0.85 -8.59
CA GLY A 185 -0.48 1.62 -8.89
C GLY A 185 -0.48 2.20 -10.29
N ASN A 186 0.67 2.71 -10.75
CA ASN A 186 0.79 3.27 -12.10
C ASN A 186 0.69 2.19 -13.19
N ASP A 187 1.13 0.97 -12.92
CA ASP A 187 1.03 -0.18 -13.81
C ASP A 187 0.69 -1.46 -13.02
N ILE A 188 0.28 -1.33 -11.76
CA ILE A 188 -0.05 -2.44 -10.86
C ILE A 188 -1.57 -2.63 -10.80
N TYR A 189 -2.01 -3.86 -11.04
CA TYR A 189 -3.40 -4.29 -11.04
C TYR A 189 -3.60 -5.41 -10.04
N GLN A 190 -4.64 -5.32 -9.23
CA GLN A 190 -4.94 -6.25 -8.16
C GLN A 190 -6.31 -6.88 -8.36
N ALA A 191 -6.43 -8.16 -7.99
CA ALA A 191 -7.69 -8.89 -7.98
C ALA A 191 -7.77 -9.83 -6.77
N PRO A 192 -8.97 -10.27 -6.37
CA PRO A 192 -9.11 -11.37 -5.42
C PRO A 192 -8.42 -12.64 -5.94
N LEU A 193 -7.84 -13.43 -5.02
CA LEU A 193 -7.18 -14.70 -5.34
C LEU A 193 -8.16 -15.86 -5.07
N PRO A 194 -8.89 -16.36 -6.08
CA PRO A 194 -9.90 -17.40 -5.87
C PRO A 194 -9.32 -18.80 -5.64
N GLY A 195 -8.03 -19.01 -5.94
CA GLY A 195 -7.33 -20.27 -5.67
C GLY A 195 -5.92 -20.33 -6.27
N LEU A 196 -5.24 -21.46 -6.09
CA LEU A 196 -3.95 -21.71 -6.76
C LEU A 196 -4.17 -21.98 -8.26
N GLY A 197 -3.23 -21.59 -9.11
CA GLY A 197 -3.41 -21.67 -10.57
C GLY A 197 -2.63 -20.61 -11.35
N ASP A 198 -3.04 -20.39 -12.60
CA ASP A 198 -2.43 -19.45 -13.51
C ASP A 198 -3.19 -18.12 -13.51
N TYR A 199 -2.46 -17.01 -13.47
CA TYR A 199 -2.97 -15.65 -13.49
C TYR A 199 -2.31 -14.86 -14.61
N VAL A 200 -3.06 -14.00 -15.29
CA VAL A 200 -2.52 -13.20 -16.40
C VAL A 200 -3.28 -11.89 -16.53
N LEU A 201 -2.61 -10.84 -16.99
CA LEU A 201 -3.28 -9.62 -17.44
C LEU A 201 -3.67 -9.75 -18.91
N VAL A 202 -4.85 -9.28 -19.28
CA VAL A 202 -5.41 -9.39 -20.63
C VAL A 202 -5.87 -8.02 -21.11
N ARG A 203 -5.38 -7.63 -22.29
CA ARG A 203 -5.91 -6.50 -23.04
C ARG A 203 -7.08 -6.96 -23.88
N LEU A 204 -8.25 -6.39 -23.63
CA LEU A 204 -9.45 -6.72 -24.40
C LEU A 204 -9.30 -6.37 -25.87
N ALA A 205 -9.93 -7.19 -26.70
CA ALA A 205 -10.26 -6.81 -28.05
C ALA A 205 -11.23 -5.60 -28.05
N PRO A 206 -11.13 -4.69 -29.04
CA PRO A 206 -12.10 -3.61 -29.19
C PRO A 206 -13.53 -4.15 -29.26
N GLY A 207 -14.42 -3.63 -28.41
CA GLY A 207 -15.83 -4.02 -28.39
C GLY A 207 -16.16 -5.27 -27.55
N ALA A 208 -15.16 -5.93 -26.96
CA ALA A 208 -15.42 -6.98 -25.97
C ALA A 208 -16.15 -6.37 -24.76
N ARG A 209 -17.32 -6.92 -24.43
CA ARG A 209 -18.09 -6.55 -23.24
C ARG A 209 -17.79 -7.56 -22.14
N ARG A 210 -17.18 -7.11 -21.04
CA ARG A 210 -17.02 -7.92 -19.83
C ARG A 210 -18.31 -7.96 -19.01
N GLY A 211 -18.53 -9.06 -18.32
CA GLY A 211 -19.65 -9.26 -17.40
C GLY A 211 -19.54 -8.51 -16.06
N GLY A 212 -18.51 -7.68 -15.85
CA GLY A 212 -18.33 -7.01 -14.56
C GLY A 212 -17.03 -6.21 -14.45
N ALA A 213 -16.88 -5.14 -15.24
CA ALA A 213 -15.88 -4.12 -14.98
C ALA A 213 -16.62 -2.79 -14.72
N GLN A 214 -17.10 -2.59 -13.50
CA GLN A 214 -17.37 -1.23 -13.04
C GLN A 214 -16.02 -0.55 -12.94
N THR A 215 -15.85 0.51 -13.71
CA THR A 215 -14.82 1.51 -13.46
C THR A 215 -14.88 1.84 -11.97
N GLY A 216 -13.85 1.44 -11.22
CA GLY A 216 -13.55 2.05 -9.94
C GLY A 216 -13.34 3.52 -10.22
N ALA A 217 -14.43 4.28 -10.15
CA ALA A 217 -14.37 5.70 -9.93
C ALA A 217 -13.40 5.86 -8.78
N SER A 218 -12.37 6.67 -9.04
CA SER A 218 -11.53 7.31 -8.05
C SER A 218 -12.09 7.14 -6.64
N HIS A 219 -11.28 6.58 -5.73
CA HIS A 219 -11.27 7.11 -4.37
C HIS A 219 -10.93 8.60 -4.48
N ALA A 220 -11.92 9.41 -4.87
CA ALA A 220 -12.13 10.69 -4.26
C ALA A 220 -12.17 10.35 -2.77
N ALA A 221 -11.22 10.92 -2.05
CA ALA A 221 -11.19 10.87 -0.61
C ALA A 221 -12.62 11.06 -0.11
N GLU A 222 -13.23 9.98 0.39
CA GLU A 222 -14.30 10.06 1.36
C GLU A 222 -13.62 10.61 2.61
N GLY A 223 -13.41 11.93 2.57
CA GLY A 223 -13.31 12.74 3.74
C GLY A 223 -14.51 12.34 4.57
N HIS A 224 -14.23 11.60 5.63
CA HIS A 224 -15.14 11.50 6.74
C HIS A 224 -15.52 12.94 7.04
N SER A 225 -16.74 13.30 6.66
CA SER A 225 -17.44 14.48 7.11
C SER A 225 -17.64 14.28 8.61
N GLY A 226 -16.54 14.45 9.36
CA GLY A 226 -16.51 14.72 10.76
C GLY A 226 -17.18 16.07 10.94
N ARG A 227 -18.50 16.05 10.99
CA ARG A 227 -19.38 17.14 11.44
C ARG A 227 -19.13 17.53 12.91
N GLY A 228 -17.90 17.36 13.42
CA GLY A 228 -17.51 17.61 14.80
C GLY A 228 -16.16 18.31 15.00
N SER A 229 -15.39 18.67 13.96
CA SER A 229 -14.05 19.25 14.12
C SER A 229 -13.88 20.71 13.67
N ALA A 230 -14.93 21.36 13.19
CA ALA A 230 -14.91 22.81 12.96
C ALA A 230 -15.12 23.59 14.28
N LEU A 231 -15.87 23.06 15.24
CA LEU A 231 -16.04 23.75 16.54
C LEU A 231 -14.77 23.70 17.39
N LEU A 232 -13.98 22.62 17.32
CA LEU A 232 -12.77 22.48 18.16
C LEU A 232 -11.62 23.41 17.72
N SER A 233 -11.45 23.62 16.41
CA SER A 233 -10.43 24.51 15.85
C SER A 233 -10.76 25.99 16.07
N TRP A 234 -12.05 26.37 16.03
CA TRP A 234 -12.50 27.72 16.40
C TRP A 234 -12.43 27.97 17.91
N VAL A 235 -12.70 26.97 18.76
CA VAL A 235 -12.53 27.09 20.21
C VAL A 235 -11.07 27.27 20.59
N LEU A 236 -10.15 26.51 19.98
CA LEU A 236 -8.70 26.65 20.23
C LEU A 236 -8.14 27.98 19.69
N GLY A 237 -8.54 28.40 18.49
CA GLY A 237 -8.15 29.70 17.92
C GLY A 237 -8.71 30.89 18.71
N GLY A 238 -9.96 30.80 19.15
CA GLY A 238 -10.62 31.82 19.97
C GLY A 238 -10.03 31.91 21.38
N ALA A 239 -9.74 30.78 22.02
CA ALA A 239 -9.07 30.75 23.32
C ALA A 239 -7.67 31.36 23.25
N PHE A 240 -6.92 31.09 22.17
CA PHE A 240 -5.60 31.69 21.96
C PHE A 240 -5.68 33.21 21.74
N ALA A 241 -6.61 33.68 20.92
CA ALA A 241 -6.81 35.12 20.70
C ALA A 241 -7.24 35.87 21.97
N LEU A 242 -8.14 35.27 22.78
CA LEU A 242 -8.55 35.84 24.07
C LEU A 242 -7.40 35.88 25.08
N LEU A 243 -6.56 34.84 25.10
CA LEU A 243 -5.36 34.83 25.94
C LEU A 243 -4.39 35.95 25.55
N CYS A 244 -4.14 36.14 24.25
CA CYS A 244 -3.30 37.24 23.75
C CYS A 244 -3.88 38.61 24.11
N ALA A 245 -5.19 38.81 23.94
CA ALA A 245 -5.87 40.06 24.29
C ALA A 245 -5.83 40.35 25.79
N ALA A 246 -6.02 39.34 26.64
CA ALA A 246 -5.92 39.49 28.10
C ALA A 246 -4.50 39.87 28.55
N ILE A 247 -3.46 39.26 27.94
CA ILE A 247 -2.07 39.60 28.21
C ILE A 247 -1.75 41.04 27.81
N LEU A 248 -2.24 41.48 26.64
CA LEU A 248 -2.10 42.86 26.17
C LEU A 248 -2.82 43.87 27.08
N ALA A 249 -4.06 43.57 27.49
CA ALA A 249 -4.84 44.43 28.38
C ALA A 249 -4.16 44.59 29.75
N VAL A 250 -3.60 43.52 30.32
CA VAL A 250 -2.84 43.57 31.57
C VAL A 250 -1.55 44.39 31.41
N ARG A 251 -0.86 44.29 30.27
CA ARG A 251 0.33 45.11 29.99
C ARG A 251 0.01 46.60 29.90
N VAL A 252 -1.04 46.96 29.16
CA VAL A 252 -1.44 48.37 28.98
C VAL A 252 -1.97 49.00 30.27
N ARG A 253 -2.66 48.22 31.12
CA ARG A 253 -3.11 48.73 32.42
C ARG A 253 -1.95 48.98 33.37
N ARG A 254 -0.90 48.14 33.33
CA ARG A 254 0.31 48.31 34.15
C ARG A 254 1.17 49.49 33.74
N THR A 255 1.23 49.84 32.46
CA THR A 255 1.95 51.04 32.01
C THR A 255 1.22 52.31 32.46
N ARG A 256 -0.12 52.33 32.40
CA ARG A 256 -0.92 53.48 32.86
C ARG A 256 -0.95 53.65 34.39
N SER A 257 -0.88 52.57 35.16
CA SER A 257 -0.80 52.66 36.63
C SER A 257 0.58 53.06 37.15
N GLY A 258 1.61 53.11 36.30
CA GLY A 258 2.95 53.60 36.64
C GLY A 258 3.12 55.12 36.57
N GLU A 259 2.21 55.82 35.89
CA GLU A 259 2.29 57.28 35.69
C GLU A 259 1.47 58.09 36.72
N ALA A 260 0.59 57.46 37.50
CA ALA A 260 -0.27 58.14 38.48
C ALA A 260 0.28 58.14 39.93
N GLY A 261 1.59 57.89 40.11
CA GLY A 261 2.23 57.75 41.42
C GLY A 261 3.50 58.59 41.62
N ARG A 262 3.67 59.67 40.86
CA ARG A 262 4.62 60.75 41.16
C ARG A 262 3.88 62.04 41.41
#